data_AF-A0AAD2YGC4-F1
#
_entry.id   AF-A0AAD2YGC4-F1
#
_cell.length_a   1.000
_cell.length_b   1.000
_cell.length_c   1.000
_cell.angle_alpha   90.00
_cell.angle_beta   90.00
_cell.angle_gamma   90.00
#
_symmetry.space_group_name_H-M   'P 1'
#
loop_
_entity.id
_entity.type
_entity.pdbx_description
1 polymer ?
#
loop_
_entity_poly.entity_id
_entity_poly.type
_entity_poly.pdbx_seq_one_letter_code
_entity_poly.pdbx_strand_id
1 'polypeptide(L)'
;MVVFSEKVSTVISLLVNVKKMLDRVFLPFFLLIFSQCAIFYLLKGGVDWQRLYMQGGFGPGSYYPWIYLQCWLILPFVIFLVNCLSFRRSFVLFVGICALGEWFTCVFHVPDNVYRLLFYRYLFLLYLGCVILKFKIKLNVWVCRLALIALFLAILEIYTSVDLMPYLTNQWKGYHWVDYFYTLFVFFLLVKLYNYIMKSRLSVFFVKLGNYSYEVFLFQMLVFSLISEKRFFFIENEVFRNIVYVLTTIVFSIVPVLVYKEYIKKLYVR
;
A
#
# COMPACT_ATOMS: atom_id res chain seq x y z
N MET A 1 29.24 12.74 -21.64
CA MET A 1 28.69 13.82 -20.80
C MET A 1 27.21 14.15 -21.10
N VAL A 2 26.75 14.11 -22.35
CA VAL A 2 25.35 14.46 -22.72
C VAL A 2 24.29 13.49 -22.14
N VAL A 3 24.60 12.19 -22.04
CA VAL A 3 23.67 11.17 -21.47
C VAL A 3 23.45 11.31 -19.95
N PHE A 4 24.35 12.00 -19.24
CA PHE A 4 24.22 12.24 -17.80
C PHE A 4 23.23 13.39 -17.52
N SER A 5 23.12 14.36 -18.44
CA SER A 5 22.26 15.55 -18.33
C SER A 5 20.76 15.21 -18.41
N GLU A 6 20.36 14.30 -19.33
CA GLU A 6 18.95 13.88 -19.47
C GLU A 6 18.45 13.08 -18.26
N LYS A 7 19.29 12.21 -17.68
CA LYS A 7 18.92 11.41 -16.51
C LYS A 7 18.71 12.28 -15.27
N VAL A 8 19.51 13.33 -15.11
CA VAL A 8 19.38 14.30 -14.00
C VAL A 8 18.14 15.18 -14.18
N SER A 9 17.83 15.62 -15.41
CA SER A 9 16.61 16.37 -15.72
C SER A 9 15.32 15.59 -15.35
N THR A 10 15.32 14.26 -15.54
CA THR A 10 14.19 13.39 -15.19
C THR A 10 14.02 13.22 -13.67
N VAL A 11 15.12 13.20 -12.92
CA VAL A 11 15.12 13.15 -11.44
C VAL A 11 14.63 14.48 -10.86
N ILE A 12 15.05 15.59 -11.45
CA ILE A 12 14.59 16.94 -11.09
C ILE A 12 13.11 17.10 -11.42
N SER A 13 12.63 16.64 -12.58
CA SER A 13 11.21 16.74 -12.96
C SER A 13 10.27 15.93 -12.04
N LEU A 14 10.76 14.83 -11.44
CA LEU A 14 10.05 14.06 -10.40
C LEU A 14 9.94 14.81 -9.07
N LEU A 15 10.99 15.54 -8.66
CA LEU A 15 10.99 16.41 -7.47
C LEU A 15 10.10 17.66 -7.67
N VAL A 16 9.94 18.12 -8.90
CA VAL A 16 9.28 19.40 -9.26
C VAL A 16 7.76 19.43 -9.01
N ASN A 17 7.10 18.32 -8.64
CA ASN A 17 5.65 18.31 -8.44
C ASN A 17 5.20 18.07 -6.98
N VAL A 18 5.92 18.66 -6.02
CA VAL A 18 5.50 18.73 -4.59
C VAL A 18 4.05 19.19 -4.46
N LYS A 19 3.66 20.26 -5.17
CA LYS A 19 2.29 20.78 -5.16
C LYS A 19 1.28 19.70 -5.54
N LYS A 20 1.52 18.97 -6.63
CA LYS A 20 0.64 17.90 -7.10
C LYS A 20 0.55 16.75 -6.09
N MET A 21 1.64 16.41 -5.41
CA MET A 21 1.66 15.40 -4.36
C MET A 21 0.86 15.87 -3.14
N LEU A 22 1.05 17.11 -2.70
CA LEU A 22 0.27 17.71 -1.62
C LEU A 22 -1.22 17.75 -1.95
N ASP A 23 -1.60 18.26 -3.12
CA ASP A 23 -2.99 18.42 -3.54
C ASP A 23 -3.72 17.08 -3.68
N ARG A 24 -3.02 16.04 -4.16
CA ARG A 24 -3.64 14.74 -4.45
C ARG A 24 -3.61 13.76 -3.28
N VAL A 25 -2.61 13.85 -2.41
CA VAL A 25 -2.40 12.87 -1.33
C VAL A 25 -2.70 13.52 0.02
N PHE A 26 -1.93 14.54 0.39
CA PHE A 26 -1.98 15.08 1.75
C PHE A 26 -3.19 15.96 2.03
N LEU A 27 -3.61 16.81 1.10
CA LEU A 27 -4.78 17.66 1.28
C LEU A 27 -6.06 16.85 1.59
N PRO A 28 -6.48 15.88 0.75
CA PRO A 28 -7.66 15.07 1.05
C PRO A 28 -7.48 14.22 2.32
N PHE A 29 -6.25 13.78 2.63
CA PHE A 29 -5.95 13.08 3.87
C PHE A 29 -6.16 13.98 5.10
N PHE A 30 -5.63 15.21 5.11
CA PHE A 30 -5.80 16.14 6.23
C PHE A 30 -7.26 16.59 6.39
N LEU A 31 -7.99 16.79 5.28
CA LEU A 31 -9.43 17.05 5.31
C LEU A 31 -10.19 15.89 5.97
N LEU A 32 -9.82 14.65 5.66
CA LEU A 32 -10.40 13.46 6.30
C LEU A 32 -10.09 13.43 7.79
N ILE A 33 -8.83 13.64 8.20
CA ILE A 33 -8.42 13.64 9.61
C ILE A 33 -9.16 14.72 10.38
N PHE A 34 -9.25 15.94 9.84
CA PHE A 34 -10.01 17.03 10.45
C PHE A 34 -11.49 16.67 10.62
N SER A 35 -12.09 16.08 9.59
CA SER A 35 -13.48 15.60 9.64
C SER A 35 -13.66 14.50 10.69
N GLN A 36 -12.73 13.56 10.80
CA GLN A 36 -12.74 12.51 11.84
C GLN A 36 -12.63 13.10 13.24
N CYS A 37 -11.73 14.06 13.46
CA CYS A 37 -11.60 14.77 14.74
C CYS A 37 -12.92 15.44 15.13
N ALA A 38 -13.55 16.15 14.19
CA ALA A 38 -14.84 16.80 14.42
C ALA A 38 -15.94 15.79 14.78
N ILE A 39 -16.04 14.69 14.02
CA ILE A 39 -17.01 13.62 14.29
C ILE A 39 -16.76 12.97 15.66
N PHE A 40 -15.50 12.69 16.02
CA PHE A 40 -15.17 12.11 17.33
C PHE A 40 -15.45 13.06 18.47
N TYR A 41 -15.16 14.35 18.31
CA TYR A 41 -15.52 15.35 19.30
C TYR A 41 -17.04 15.39 19.52
N LEU A 42 -17.83 15.40 18.44
CA LEU A 42 -19.29 15.42 18.51
C LEU A 42 -19.91 14.12 19.07
N LEU A 43 -19.38 12.96 18.69
CA LEU A 43 -19.97 11.66 19.07
C LEU A 43 -19.43 11.09 20.39
N LYS A 44 -18.18 11.42 20.76
CA LYS A 44 -17.47 10.82 21.90
C LYS A 44 -17.03 11.85 22.94
N GLY A 45 -17.26 13.15 22.71
CA GLY A 45 -16.89 14.22 23.64
C GLY A 45 -15.39 14.54 23.69
N GLY A 46 -14.57 14.00 22.77
CA GLY A 46 -13.13 14.23 22.77
C GLY A 46 -12.38 13.54 21.63
N VAL A 47 -11.10 13.90 21.48
CA VAL A 47 -10.18 13.36 20.47
C VAL A 47 -8.98 12.71 21.18
N ASP A 48 -8.66 11.48 20.78
CA ASP A 48 -7.49 10.76 21.29
C ASP A 48 -6.23 11.22 20.52
N TRP A 49 -5.59 12.27 21.04
CA TRP A 49 -4.40 12.87 20.44
C TRP A 49 -3.20 11.93 20.45
N GLN A 50 -3.02 11.13 21.51
CA GLN A 50 -1.90 10.19 21.59
C GLN A 50 -1.98 9.16 20.46
N ARG A 51 -3.17 8.59 20.23
CA ARG A 51 -3.38 7.67 19.12
C ARG A 51 -3.15 8.32 17.77
N LEU A 52 -3.63 9.56 17.57
CA LEU A 52 -3.40 10.31 16.34
C LEU A 52 -1.90 10.41 16.02
N TYR A 53 -1.08 10.80 16.99
CA TYR A 53 0.37 10.95 16.81
C TYR A 53 1.08 9.61 16.61
N MET A 54 0.79 8.60 17.43
CA MET A 54 1.47 7.30 17.34
C MET A 54 1.09 6.49 16.09
N GLN A 55 -0.11 6.68 15.56
CA GLN A 55 -0.61 5.96 14.39
C GLN A 55 -0.51 6.76 13.08
N GLY A 56 -0.20 8.06 13.16
CA GLY A 56 -0.19 8.97 12.02
C GLY A 56 -1.59 9.34 11.53
N GLY A 57 -2.65 9.00 12.28
CA GLY A 57 -4.05 9.28 11.96
C GLY A 57 -5.00 8.20 12.52
N PHE A 58 -6.30 8.31 12.23
CA PHE A 58 -7.31 7.37 12.72
C PHE A 58 -7.72 6.31 11.68
N GLY A 59 -7.92 5.09 12.16
CA GLY A 59 -8.33 3.95 11.34
C GLY A 59 -7.15 3.17 10.75
N PRO A 60 -7.41 1.96 10.23
CA PRO A 60 -6.37 1.13 9.61
C PRO A 60 -5.82 1.83 8.37
N GLY A 61 -4.50 1.87 8.23
CA GLY A 61 -3.83 2.44 7.05
C GLY A 61 -3.51 3.94 7.14
N SER A 62 -3.84 4.64 8.23
CA SER A 62 -3.50 6.06 8.41
C SER A 62 -2.00 6.39 8.29
N TYR A 63 -1.14 5.40 8.44
CA TYR A 63 0.29 5.54 8.27
C TYR A 63 0.75 5.58 6.78
N TYR A 64 -0.09 5.14 5.83
CA TYR A 64 0.30 5.03 4.42
C TYR A 64 0.65 6.35 3.73
N PRO A 65 -0.02 7.49 3.97
CA PRO A 65 0.41 8.78 3.41
C PRO A 65 1.86 9.13 3.77
N TRP A 66 2.29 8.79 4.98
CA TRP A 66 3.67 9.00 5.45
C TRP A 66 4.65 8.05 4.77
N ILE A 67 4.28 6.78 4.57
CA ILE A 67 5.06 5.83 3.76
C ILE A 67 5.14 6.31 2.30
N TYR A 68 4.03 6.81 1.74
CA TYR A 68 3.99 7.34 0.38
C TYR A 68 4.96 8.49 0.20
N LEU A 69 5.05 9.40 1.17
CA LEU A 69 6.04 10.49 1.15
C LEU A 69 7.47 9.95 1.15
N GLN A 70 7.78 8.97 1.99
CA GLN A 70 9.11 8.33 1.99
C GLN A 70 9.40 7.66 0.64
N CYS A 71 8.45 6.93 0.07
CA CYS A 71 8.57 6.33 -1.27
C CYS A 71 8.77 7.40 -2.35
N TRP A 72 8.04 8.51 -2.30
CA TRP A 72 8.16 9.60 -3.27
C TRP A 72 9.55 10.24 -3.24
N LEU A 73 10.11 10.45 -2.05
CA LEU A 73 11.48 10.99 -1.87
C LEU A 73 12.56 10.02 -2.37
N ILE A 74 12.37 8.72 -2.15
CA ILE A 74 13.39 7.69 -2.43
C ILE A 74 13.30 7.18 -3.88
N LEU A 75 12.13 7.26 -4.50
CA LEU A 75 11.88 6.75 -5.86
C LEU A 75 12.90 7.24 -6.91
N PRO A 76 13.27 8.54 -6.98
CA PRO A 76 14.26 8.99 -7.97
C PRO A 76 15.62 8.30 -7.80
N PHE A 77 16.04 8.03 -6.56
CA PHE A 77 17.27 7.31 -6.28
C PHE A 77 17.18 5.84 -6.69
N VAL A 78 16.05 5.17 -6.42
CA VAL A 78 15.82 3.78 -6.87
C VAL A 78 15.84 3.70 -8.39
N ILE A 79 15.15 4.61 -9.09
CA ILE A 79 15.16 4.69 -10.55
C ILE A 79 16.60 4.89 -11.07
N PHE A 80 17.35 5.81 -10.46
CA PHE A 80 18.74 6.06 -10.83
C PHE A 80 19.60 4.79 -10.71
N LEU A 81 19.55 4.11 -9.57
CA LEU A 81 20.30 2.87 -9.35
C LEU A 81 19.90 1.77 -10.33
N VAL A 82 18.59 1.54 -10.50
CA VAL A 82 18.06 0.53 -11.44
C VAL A 82 18.50 0.87 -12.86
N ASN A 83 18.56 2.15 -13.25
CA ASN A 83 19.00 2.57 -14.58
C ASN A 83 20.49 2.38 -14.83
N CYS A 84 21.34 2.61 -13.81
CA CYS A 84 22.79 2.46 -13.92
C CYS A 84 23.27 1.00 -13.85
N LEU A 85 22.49 0.11 -13.24
CA LEU A 85 22.88 -1.28 -13.02
C LEU A 85 22.21 -2.26 -14.00
N SER A 86 22.84 -3.43 -14.17
CA SER A 86 22.23 -4.59 -14.83
C SER A 86 21.22 -5.24 -13.89
N PHE A 87 20.24 -5.96 -14.45
CA PHE A 87 19.17 -6.63 -13.68
C PHE A 87 19.71 -7.47 -12.51
N ARG A 88 20.74 -8.29 -12.75
CA ARG A 88 21.34 -9.14 -11.71
C ARG A 88 22.00 -8.32 -10.59
N ARG A 89 22.76 -7.27 -10.97
CA ARG A 89 23.45 -6.41 -9.99
C ARG A 89 22.47 -5.60 -9.16
N SER A 90 21.43 -5.04 -9.77
CA SER A 90 20.38 -4.33 -9.03
C SER A 90 19.63 -5.28 -8.11
N PHE A 91 19.33 -6.50 -8.57
CA PHE A 91 18.62 -7.49 -7.75
C PHE A 91 19.41 -7.85 -6.49
N VAL A 92 20.68 -8.23 -6.63
CA VAL A 92 21.55 -8.55 -5.49
C VAL A 92 21.68 -7.35 -4.54
N LEU A 93 21.84 -6.13 -5.07
CA LEU A 93 21.93 -4.93 -4.26
C LEU A 93 20.67 -4.71 -3.40
N PHE A 94 19.49 -4.74 -4.01
CA PHE A 94 18.24 -4.48 -3.28
C PHE A 94 17.86 -5.60 -2.32
N VAL A 95 18.15 -6.86 -2.65
CA VAL A 95 18.04 -7.98 -1.69
C VAL A 95 18.96 -7.75 -0.50
N GLY A 96 20.22 -7.37 -0.74
CA GLY A 96 21.19 -7.07 0.32
C GLY A 96 20.71 -5.94 1.23
N ILE A 97 20.22 -4.82 0.68
CA ILE A 97 19.70 -3.69 1.46
C ILE A 97 18.50 -4.12 2.32
N CYS A 98 17.55 -4.87 1.75
CA CYS A 98 16.36 -5.30 2.49
C CYS A 98 16.70 -6.31 3.59
N ALA A 99 17.57 -7.28 3.30
CA ALA A 99 18.03 -8.25 4.29
C ALA A 99 18.80 -7.59 5.44
N LEU A 100 19.64 -6.59 5.14
CA LEU A 100 20.34 -5.80 6.17
C LEU A 100 19.36 -4.98 7.01
N GLY A 101 18.32 -4.41 6.40
CA GLY A 101 17.27 -3.67 7.12
C GLY A 101 16.47 -4.56 8.08
N GLU A 102 16.09 -5.77 7.64
CA GLU A 102 15.43 -6.77 8.49
C GLU A 102 16.33 -7.20 9.65
N TRP A 103 17.59 -7.53 9.35
CA TRP A 103 18.56 -7.92 10.36
C TRP A 103 18.78 -6.80 11.40
N PHE A 104 18.94 -5.55 10.96
CA PHE A 104 19.05 -4.40 11.85
C PHE A 104 17.82 -4.26 12.74
N THR A 105 16.62 -4.43 12.17
CA THR A 105 15.36 -4.34 12.92
C THR A 105 15.27 -5.42 14.01
N CYS A 106 15.75 -6.63 13.71
CA CYS A 106 15.82 -7.72 14.68
C CYS A 106 16.81 -7.42 15.80
N VAL A 107 18.03 -7.00 15.48
CA VAL A 107 19.12 -6.79 16.45
C VAL A 107 18.83 -5.63 17.40
N PHE A 108 18.22 -4.54 16.90
CA PHE A 108 17.91 -3.37 17.71
C PHE A 108 16.52 -3.43 18.38
N HIS A 109 15.80 -4.54 18.24
CA HIS A 109 14.46 -4.72 18.82
C HIS A 109 13.52 -3.55 18.54
N VAL A 110 13.48 -3.10 17.28
CA VAL A 110 12.66 -1.94 16.89
C VAL A 110 11.19 -2.21 17.27
N PRO A 111 10.51 -1.27 17.95
CA PRO A 111 9.13 -1.47 18.35
C PRO A 111 8.17 -1.45 17.15
N ASP A 112 7.08 -2.23 17.24
CA ASP A 112 6.10 -2.42 16.15
C ASP A 112 5.56 -1.11 15.55
N ASN A 113 5.27 -0.14 16.41
CA ASN A 113 4.78 1.18 15.98
C ASN A 113 5.75 1.91 15.05
N VAL A 114 7.05 1.77 15.32
CA VAL A 114 8.11 2.37 14.49
C VAL A 114 8.36 1.49 13.27
N TYR A 115 8.46 0.18 13.45
CA TYR A 115 8.69 -0.77 12.36
C TYR A 115 7.62 -0.64 11.25
N ARG A 116 6.35 -0.44 11.62
CA ARG A 116 5.26 -0.15 10.68
C ARG A 116 5.52 1.08 9.79
N LEU A 117 6.22 2.09 10.31
CA LEU A 117 6.50 3.36 9.63
C LEU A 117 7.80 3.34 8.80
N LEU A 118 8.59 2.27 8.88
CA LEU A 118 9.86 2.18 8.16
C LEU A 118 9.62 1.86 6.68
N PHE A 119 10.03 2.77 5.78
CA PHE A 119 9.85 2.56 4.34
C PHE A 119 10.58 1.34 3.80
N TYR A 120 11.68 0.90 4.43
CA TYR A 120 12.54 -0.14 3.85
C TYR A 120 11.76 -1.43 3.61
N ARG A 121 10.71 -1.68 4.40
CA ARG A 121 9.74 -2.76 4.18
C ARG A 121 9.17 -2.70 2.76
N TYR A 122 8.79 -1.52 2.29
CA TYR A 122 8.22 -1.28 0.96
C TYR A 122 9.27 -1.04 -0.13
N LEU A 123 10.56 -0.95 0.22
CA LEU A 123 11.64 -0.67 -0.74
C LEU A 123 11.72 -1.73 -1.83
N PHE A 124 11.58 -3.00 -1.46
CA PHE A 124 11.66 -4.09 -2.42
C PHE A 124 10.48 -4.06 -3.40
N LEU A 125 9.28 -3.72 -2.93
CA LEU A 125 8.10 -3.51 -3.78
C LEU A 125 8.33 -2.36 -4.78
N LEU A 126 8.91 -1.24 -4.32
CA LEU A 126 9.26 -0.11 -5.17
C LEU A 126 10.27 -0.50 -6.26
N TYR A 127 11.31 -1.24 -5.86
CA TYR A 127 12.31 -1.81 -6.75
C TYR A 127 11.69 -2.72 -7.81
N LEU A 128 10.82 -3.66 -7.42
CA LEU A 128 10.13 -4.56 -8.35
C LEU A 128 9.34 -3.76 -9.40
N GLY A 129 8.62 -2.70 -8.98
CA GLY A 129 7.91 -1.81 -9.90
C GLY A 129 8.85 -1.17 -10.94
N CYS A 130 9.98 -0.62 -10.52
CA CYS A 130 10.97 -0.02 -11.43
C CYS A 130 11.56 -1.04 -12.42
N VAL A 131 11.83 -2.25 -11.95
CA VAL A 131 12.42 -3.32 -12.76
C VAL A 131 11.44 -3.85 -13.80
N ILE A 132 10.16 -4.04 -13.43
CA ILE A 132 9.11 -4.45 -14.37
C ILE A 132 9.04 -3.45 -15.54
N LEU A 133 9.07 -2.15 -15.22
CA LEU A 133 9.03 -1.09 -16.23
C LEU A 133 10.29 -1.07 -17.11
N LYS A 134 11.48 -1.11 -16.51
CA LYS A 134 12.75 -1.02 -17.25
C LYS A 134 13.01 -2.26 -18.11
N PHE A 135 12.89 -3.45 -17.53
CA PHE A 135 13.27 -4.71 -18.17
C PHE A 135 12.09 -5.44 -18.81
N LYS A 136 10.88 -4.88 -18.74
CA LYS A 136 9.64 -5.46 -19.31
C LYS A 136 9.42 -6.90 -18.86
N ILE A 137 9.63 -7.16 -17.57
CA ILE A 137 9.45 -8.51 -16.99
C ILE A 137 8.02 -8.97 -17.23
N LYS A 138 7.88 -10.23 -17.65
CA LYS A 138 6.61 -10.92 -17.84
C LYS A 138 6.53 -12.11 -16.88
N LEU A 139 5.32 -12.63 -16.71
CA LEU A 139 5.10 -13.88 -16.00
C LEU A 139 5.89 -15.01 -16.67
N ASN A 140 6.82 -15.62 -15.93
CA ASN A 140 7.64 -16.73 -16.38
C ASN A 140 7.82 -17.75 -15.26
N VAL A 141 8.45 -18.89 -15.58
CA VAL A 141 8.68 -19.98 -14.64
C VAL A 141 9.48 -19.53 -13.41
N TRP A 142 10.43 -18.60 -13.56
CA TRP A 142 11.23 -18.08 -12.46
C TRP A 142 10.40 -17.25 -11.47
N VAL A 143 9.54 -16.37 -11.97
CA VAL A 143 8.59 -15.60 -11.14
C VAL A 143 7.67 -16.56 -10.40
N CYS A 144 7.16 -17.60 -11.06
CA CYS A 144 6.32 -18.62 -10.40
C CYS A 144 7.08 -19.36 -9.29
N ARG A 145 8.34 -19.77 -9.53
CA ARG A 145 9.17 -20.43 -8.51
C ARG A 145 9.42 -19.53 -7.30
N LEU A 146 9.79 -18.27 -7.53
CA LEU A 146 10.01 -17.30 -6.45
C LEU A 146 8.72 -17.02 -5.68
N ALA A 147 7.58 -16.94 -6.36
CA ALA A 147 6.28 -16.76 -5.73
C ALA A 147 5.87 -17.95 -4.86
N LEU A 148 6.15 -19.18 -5.30
CA LEU A 148 5.90 -20.39 -4.50
C LEU A 148 6.78 -20.42 -3.25
N ILE A 149 8.06 -20.06 -3.37
CA ILE A 149 8.97 -19.95 -2.22
C ILE A 149 8.47 -18.89 -1.23
N ALA A 150 8.10 -17.70 -1.74
CA ALA A 150 7.57 -16.63 -0.91
C ALA A 150 6.26 -17.03 -0.21
N LEU A 151 5.33 -17.68 -0.93
CA LEU A 151 4.08 -18.16 -0.34
C LEU A 151 4.33 -19.23 0.74
N PHE A 152 5.27 -20.16 0.49
CA PHE A 152 5.65 -21.16 1.47
C PHE A 152 6.24 -20.53 2.74
N LEU A 153 7.13 -19.55 2.59
CA LEU A 153 7.71 -18.81 3.71
C LEU A 153 6.64 -18.03 4.49
N ALA A 154 5.75 -17.32 3.80
CA ALA A 154 4.64 -16.60 4.45
C ALA A 154 3.74 -17.55 5.26
N ILE A 155 3.39 -18.72 4.70
CA ILE A 155 2.57 -19.72 5.41
C ILE A 155 3.32 -20.25 6.63
N LEU A 156 4.62 -20.55 6.48
CA LEU A 156 5.47 -21.03 7.56
C LEU A 156 5.53 -20.01 8.69
N GLU A 157 5.78 -18.73 8.39
CA GLU A 157 5.82 -17.68 9.41
C GLU A 157 4.49 -17.48 10.13
N ILE A 158 3.39 -17.35 9.37
CA ILE A 158 2.07 -16.99 9.90
C ILE A 158 1.48 -18.12 10.74
N TYR A 159 1.61 -19.37 10.28
CA TYR A 159 0.86 -20.50 10.85
C TYR A 159 1.72 -21.45 11.68
N THR A 160 3.04 -21.25 11.77
CA THR A 160 3.91 -22.07 12.60
C THR A 160 4.63 -21.25 13.67
N SER A 161 5.13 -21.93 14.70
CA SER A 161 5.95 -21.34 15.76
C SER A 161 7.43 -21.20 15.40
N VAL A 162 7.80 -21.40 14.13
CA VAL A 162 9.19 -21.25 13.69
C VAL A 162 9.62 -19.79 13.87
N ASP A 163 10.75 -19.61 14.55
CA ASP A 163 11.41 -18.32 14.70
C ASP A 163 12.49 -18.17 13.63
N LEU A 164 12.36 -17.13 12.81
CA LEU A 164 13.30 -16.81 11.73
C LEU A 164 14.25 -15.68 12.11
N MET A 165 14.22 -15.20 13.36
CA MET A 165 15.23 -14.26 13.85
C MET A 165 16.63 -14.90 13.82
N PRO A 166 17.69 -14.15 13.50
CA PRO A 166 17.73 -12.69 13.27
C PRO A 166 17.54 -12.29 11.79
N TYR A 167 17.04 -13.18 10.94
CA TYR A 167 16.94 -12.92 9.49
C TYR A 167 15.66 -12.19 9.11
N LEU A 168 14.54 -12.51 9.76
CA LEU A 168 13.25 -11.87 9.58
C LEU A 168 12.64 -11.57 10.95
N THR A 169 12.08 -10.37 11.10
CA THR A 169 11.48 -9.98 12.38
C THR A 169 10.18 -10.73 12.64
N ASN A 170 9.89 -11.04 13.90
CA ASN A 170 8.61 -11.62 14.30
C ASN A 170 7.44 -10.64 14.23
N GLN A 171 7.69 -9.36 13.97
CA GLN A 171 6.67 -8.33 13.77
C GLN A 171 6.18 -8.35 12.31
N TRP A 172 4.86 -8.24 12.09
CA TRP A 172 4.26 -8.26 10.75
C TRP A 172 4.69 -9.44 9.88
N LYS A 173 4.61 -10.65 10.43
CA LYS A 173 4.82 -11.91 9.71
C LYS A 173 4.05 -11.96 8.38
N GLY A 174 4.70 -12.43 7.32
CA GLY A 174 4.13 -12.45 5.96
C GLY A 174 4.04 -11.09 5.26
N TYR A 175 4.71 -10.06 5.78
CA TYR A 175 4.85 -8.75 5.15
C TYR A 175 6.32 -8.31 5.03
N HIS A 176 7.23 -9.25 4.82
CA HIS A 176 8.64 -9.04 4.58
C HIS A 176 8.95 -8.81 3.10
N TRP A 177 10.18 -8.44 2.79
CA TRP A 177 10.59 -8.19 1.40
C TRP A 177 10.47 -9.43 0.50
N VAL A 178 10.63 -10.64 1.06
CA VAL A 178 10.53 -11.91 0.32
C VAL A 178 9.10 -12.15 -0.17
N ASP A 179 8.12 -11.78 0.65
CA ASP A 179 6.70 -11.97 0.38
C ASP A 179 6.24 -11.25 -0.88
N TYR A 180 6.92 -10.17 -1.27
CA TYR A 180 6.54 -9.46 -2.48
C TYR A 180 6.68 -10.27 -3.77
N PHE A 181 7.41 -11.40 -3.80
CA PHE A 181 7.40 -12.26 -4.98
C PHE A 181 6.04 -12.91 -5.23
N TYR A 182 5.29 -13.30 -4.18
CA TYR A 182 3.93 -13.79 -4.39
C TYR A 182 3.01 -12.64 -4.81
N THR A 183 3.19 -11.43 -4.26
CA THR A 183 2.41 -10.26 -4.68
C THR A 183 2.66 -9.89 -6.15
N LEU A 184 3.90 -10.03 -6.62
CA LEU A 184 4.30 -9.83 -8.01
C LEU A 184 3.60 -10.84 -8.93
N PHE A 185 3.53 -12.10 -8.51
CA PHE A 185 2.80 -13.13 -9.23
C PHE A 185 1.30 -12.80 -9.33
N VAL A 186 0.66 -12.41 -8.22
CA VAL A 186 -0.73 -11.96 -8.20
C VAL A 186 -0.94 -10.75 -9.12
N PHE A 187 -0.03 -9.77 -9.11
CA PHE A 187 -0.07 -8.63 -10.03
C PHE A 187 -0.10 -9.08 -11.50
N PHE A 188 0.79 -10.00 -11.91
CA PHE A 188 0.77 -10.51 -13.28
C PHE A 188 -0.49 -11.30 -13.62
N LEU A 189 -1.06 -12.06 -12.67
CA LEU A 189 -2.36 -12.71 -12.86
C LEU A 189 -3.47 -11.68 -13.07
N LEU A 190 -3.48 -10.60 -12.29
CA LEU A 190 -4.45 -9.51 -12.44
C LEU A 190 -4.31 -8.81 -13.79
N VAL A 191 -3.09 -8.57 -14.28
CA VAL A 191 -2.86 -8.03 -15.63
C VAL A 191 -3.42 -8.96 -16.71
N LYS A 192 -3.19 -10.27 -16.58
CA LYS A 192 -3.71 -11.27 -17.52
C LYS A 192 -5.25 -11.33 -17.48
N LEU A 193 -5.82 -11.31 -16.28
CA LEU A 193 -7.27 -11.30 -16.06
C LEU A 193 -7.90 -10.03 -16.65
N TYR A 194 -7.29 -8.87 -16.42
CA TYR A 194 -7.74 -7.60 -16.99
C TYR A 194 -7.80 -7.65 -18.52
N ASN A 195 -6.75 -8.17 -19.17
CA ASN A 195 -6.73 -8.31 -20.63
C ASN A 195 -7.83 -9.26 -21.15
N TYR A 196 -8.22 -10.27 -20.37
CA TYR A 196 -9.33 -11.16 -20.71
C TYR A 196 -10.69 -10.46 -20.59
N ILE A 197 -10.90 -9.69 -19.52
CA ILE A 197 -12.19 -9.03 -19.25
C ILE A 197 -12.30 -7.64 -19.89
N MET A 198 -11.26 -7.13 -20.56
CA MET A 198 -11.17 -5.71 -20.96
C MET A 198 -12.36 -5.21 -21.80
N LYS A 199 -12.98 -6.08 -22.59
CA LYS A 199 -14.14 -5.75 -23.44
C LYS A 199 -15.49 -5.79 -22.71
N SER A 200 -15.52 -6.26 -21.48
CA SER A 200 -16.75 -6.41 -20.70
C SER A 200 -17.15 -5.11 -19.99
N ARG A 201 -18.41 -5.00 -19.58
CA ARG A 201 -18.84 -3.90 -18.68
C ARG A 201 -18.16 -3.95 -17.31
N LEU A 202 -17.71 -5.13 -16.88
CA LEU A 202 -17.00 -5.32 -15.62
C LEU A 202 -15.64 -4.60 -15.62
N SER A 203 -14.91 -4.59 -16.75
CA SER A 203 -13.64 -3.86 -16.82
C SER A 203 -13.85 -2.37 -16.60
N VAL A 204 -14.91 -1.78 -17.16
CA VAL A 204 -15.25 -0.36 -16.96
C VAL A 204 -15.47 -0.05 -15.49
N PHE A 205 -16.17 -0.94 -14.77
CA PHE A 205 -16.37 -0.80 -13.33
C PHE A 205 -15.04 -0.86 -12.56
N PHE A 206 -14.19 -1.87 -12.81
CA PHE A 206 -12.90 -2.00 -12.13
C PHE A 206 -11.94 -0.86 -12.45
N VAL A 207 -11.91 -0.37 -13.68
CA VAL A 207 -11.12 0.81 -14.07
C VAL A 207 -11.60 2.05 -13.31
N LYS A 208 -12.92 2.24 -13.21
CA LYS A 208 -13.50 3.35 -12.45
C LYS A 208 -13.14 3.25 -10.97
N LEU A 209 -13.23 2.06 -10.38
CA LEU A 209 -12.84 1.82 -8.98
C LEU A 209 -11.35 2.10 -8.78
N GLY A 210 -10.50 1.64 -9.68
CA GLY A 210 -9.05 1.90 -9.66
C GLY A 210 -8.72 3.40 -9.72
N ASN A 211 -9.41 4.15 -10.57
CA ASN A 211 -9.23 5.61 -10.70
C ASN A 211 -9.60 6.39 -9.43
N TYR A 212 -10.47 5.83 -8.58
CA TYR A 212 -10.90 6.43 -7.31
C TYR A 212 -10.37 5.66 -6.10
N SER A 213 -9.37 4.80 -6.30
CA SER A 213 -8.86 3.90 -5.26
C SER A 213 -8.33 4.64 -4.03
N TYR A 214 -7.74 5.82 -4.22
CA TYR A 214 -7.24 6.63 -3.13
C TYR A 214 -8.37 7.26 -2.31
N GLU A 215 -9.40 7.81 -2.96
CA GLU A 215 -10.57 8.34 -2.26
C GLU A 215 -11.36 7.23 -1.54
N VAL A 216 -11.49 6.06 -2.16
CA VAL A 216 -12.06 4.86 -1.52
C VAL A 216 -11.24 4.47 -0.30
N PHE A 217 -9.91 4.47 -0.40
CA PHE A 217 -9.02 4.19 0.72
C PHE A 217 -9.20 5.19 1.88
N LEU A 218 -9.28 6.49 1.59
CA LEU A 218 -9.53 7.51 2.61
C LEU A 218 -10.91 7.33 3.27
N PHE A 219 -11.94 7.06 2.48
CA PHE A 219 -13.27 6.85 3.03
C PHE A 219 -13.35 5.53 3.83
N GLN A 220 -12.62 4.51 3.41
CA GLN A 220 -12.46 3.26 4.14
C GLN A 220 -11.83 3.50 5.52
N MET A 221 -10.80 4.34 5.62
CA MET A 221 -10.24 4.74 6.92
C MET A 221 -11.29 5.36 7.84
N LEU A 222 -12.15 6.23 7.31
CA LEU A 222 -13.26 6.83 8.06
C LEU A 222 -14.27 5.77 8.52
N VAL A 223 -14.70 4.89 7.62
CA VAL A 223 -15.68 3.83 7.91
C VAL A 223 -15.17 2.92 9.02
N PHE A 224 -13.93 2.42 8.93
CA PHE A 224 -13.34 1.56 9.97
C PHE A 224 -13.10 2.28 11.29
N SER A 225 -12.99 3.61 11.28
CA SER A 225 -12.87 4.41 12.51
C SER A 225 -14.20 4.59 13.25
N LEU A 226 -15.34 4.43 12.55
CA LEU A 226 -16.69 4.63 13.08
C LEU A 226 -17.47 3.33 13.29
N ILE A 227 -17.30 2.36 12.40
CA ILE A 227 -18.01 1.08 12.38
C ILE A 227 -17.05 -0.01 12.86
N SER A 228 -17.31 -0.53 14.06
CA SER A 228 -16.63 -1.69 14.62
C SER A 228 -17.50 -2.95 14.48
N GLU A 229 -16.86 -4.12 14.47
CA GLU A 229 -17.54 -5.42 14.47
C GLU A 229 -18.54 -5.55 15.64
N LYS A 230 -18.25 -4.90 16.78
CA LYS A 230 -19.14 -4.88 17.97
C LYS A 230 -20.56 -4.41 17.66
N ARG A 231 -20.75 -3.56 16.65
CA ARG A 231 -22.08 -3.09 16.25
C ARG A 231 -22.94 -4.21 15.64
N PHE A 232 -22.34 -5.33 15.26
CA PHE A 232 -22.99 -6.50 14.67
C PHE A 232 -23.13 -7.67 15.64
N PHE A 233 -22.90 -7.46 16.95
CA PHE A 233 -23.04 -8.51 17.98
C PHE A 233 -24.49 -8.99 18.18
N PHE A 234 -25.48 -8.31 17.59
CA PHE A 234 -26.83 -8.84 17.48
C PHE A 234 -26.93 -10.07 16.56
N ILE A 235 -25.90 -10.34 15.75
CA ILE A 235 -25.75 -11.56 14.94
C ILE A 235 -24.94 -12.57 15.74
N GLU A 236 -25.60 -13.63 16.20
CA GLU A 236 -24.96 -14.68 17.01
C GLU A 236 -23.95 -15.51 16.21
N ASN A 237 -24.25 -15.81 14.95
CA ASN A 237 -23.35 -16.58 14.09
C ASN A 237 -22.12 -15.72 13.69
N GLU A 238 -20.94 -16.09 14.20
CA GLU A 238 -19.69 -15.37 14.00
C GLU A 238 -19.28 -15.23 12.52
N VAL A 239 -19.40 -16.32 11.74
CA VAL A 239 -19.03 -16.29 10.31
C VAL A 239 -19.95 -15.33 9.56
N PHE A 240 -21.25 -15.43 9.79
CA PHE A 240 -22.22 -14.54 9.17
C PHE A 240 -22.03 -13.08 9.61
N ARG A 241 -21.75 -12.85 10.90
CA ARG A 241 -21.41 -11.53 11.44
C ARG A 241 -20.21 -10.92 10.72
N ASN A 242 -19.14 -11.69 10.54
CA ASN A 242 -17.93 -11.24 9.84
C ASN A 242 -18.19 -10.92 8.37
N ILE A 243 -18.99 -11.75 7.69
CA ILE A 243 -19.40 -11.50 6.29
C ILE A 243 -20.19 -10.18 6.21
N VAL A 244 -21.20 -10.00 7.07
CA VAL A 244 -22.03 -8.78 7.09
C VAL A 244 -21.17 -7.56 7.41
N TYR A 245 -20.28 -7.65 8.39
CA TYR A 245 -19.34 -6.58 8.72
C TYR A 245 -18.47 -6.19 7.52
N VAL A 246 -17.83 -7.16 6.87
CA VAL A 246 -16.97 -6.93 5.70
C VAL A 246 -17.78 -6.32 4.55
N LEU A 247 -18.93 -6.88 4.20
CA LEU A 247 -19.78 -6.33 3.14
C LEU A 247 -20.22 -4.90 3.45
N THR A 248 -20.63 -4.64 4.69
CA THR A 248 -21.07 -3.32 5.12
C THR A 248 -19.95 -2.30 4.99
N THR A 249 -18.75 -2.63 5.49
CA THR A 249 -17.58 -1.74 5.39
C THR A 249 -17.17 -1.50 3.94
N ILE A 250 -17.18 -2.52 3.06
CA ILE A 250 -16.88 -2.38 1.63
C ILE A 250 -17.89 -1.45 0.94
N VAL A 251 -19.19 -1.68 1.15
CA VAL A 251 -20.27 -0.87 0.55
C VAL A 251 -20.15 0.57 1.00
N PHE A 252 -20.01 0.82 2.30
CA PHE A 252 -19.86 2.19 2.82
C PHE A 252 -18.54 2.84 2.40
N SER A 253 -17.48 2.08 2.09
CA SER A 253 -16.22 2.63 1.59
C SER A 253 -16.31 3.04 0.11
N ILE A 254 -16.99 2.26 -0.72
CA ILE A 254 -17.00 2.44 -2.18
C ILE A 254 -18.16 3.31 -2.65
N VAL A 255 -19.38 3.02 -2.21
CA VAL A 255 -20.60 3.62 -2.78
C VAL A 255 -20.63 5.15 -2.61
N PRO A 256 -20.34 5.73 -1.42
CA PRO A 256 -20.35 7.18 -1.26
C PRO A 256 -19.39 7.90 -2.20
N VAL A 257 -18.19 7.34 -2.41
CA VAL A 257 -17.19 7.90 -3.32
C VAL A 257 -17.70 7.85 -4.77
N LEU A 258 -18.26 6.71 -5.21
CA LEU A 258 -18.80 6.59 -6.56
C LEU A 258 -19.98 7.54 -6.81
N VAL A 259 -20.90 7.66 -5.84
CA VAL A 259 -22.05 8.56 -5.93
C VAL A 259 -21.59 10.01 -6.01
N TYR A 260 -20.67 10.43 -5.13
CA TYR A 260 -20.15 11.79 -5.12
C TYR A 260 -19.45 12.14 -6.44
N LYS A 261 -18.59 11.26 -6.96
CA LYS A 261 -17.89 11.50 -8.22
C LYS A 261 -18.84 11.60 -9.41
N GLU A 262 -19.88 10.78 -9.45
CA GLU A 262 -20.93 10.88 -10.48
C GLU A 262 -21.75 12.17 -10.36
N TYR A 263 -22.08 12.58 -9.13
CA TYR A 263 -22.78 13.83 -8.87
C TYR A 263 -21.97 15.05 -9.37
N ILE A 264 -20.69 15.14 -8.97
CA ILE A 264 -19.78 16.19 -9.42
C ILE A 264 -19.65 16.20 -10.96
N LYS A 265 -19.49 15.02 -11.58
CA LYS A 265 -19.41 14.92 -13.04
C LYS A 265 -20.66 15.50 -13.73
N LYS A 266 -21.85 15.28 -13.18
CA LYS A 266 -23.10 15.85 -13.72
C LYS A 266 -23.19 17.37 -13.56
N LEU A 267 -22.59 17.93 -12.51
CA LEU A 267 -22.58 19.38 -12.28
C LEU A 267 -21.69 20.14 -13.26
N TYR A 268 -20.53 19.59 -13.63
CA TYR A 268 -19.55 20.23 -14.53
C TYR A 268 -19.80 19.97 -16.04
N VAL A 269 -20.81 19.17 -16.39
CA VAL A 269 -21.22 18.91 -17.78
C VAL A 269 -22.44 19.77 -18.18
N ARG A 270 -22.89 20.65 -17.28
CA ARG A 270 -23.80 21.78 -17.59
C ARG A 270 -22.98 23.04 -17.84
#